data_AF-A0A8C9FYC7-F1
#
_entry.id   AF-A0A8C9FYC7-F1
#
_cell.length_a   1.000
_cell.length_b   1.000
_cell.length_c   1.000
_cell.angle_alpha   90.00
_cell.angle_beta   90.00
_cell.angle_gamma   90.00
#
_symmetry.space_group_name_H-M   'P 1'
#
loop_
_entity.id
_entity.type
_entity.pdbx_description
1 polymer ?
#
loop_
_entity_poly.entity_id
_entity_poly.type
_entity_poly.pdbx_seq_one_letter_code
_entity_poly.pdbx_strand_id
1 'polypeptide(L)'
;MNAVVQTVKMSYIASTKIIKIQSPTGPRHPVVMWKMKAPEKKPLIKREKPEEIYAAVRKGSAKKRIHPVQVMSEFRGREIV
;
A
#
# COMPACT_ATOMS: atom_id res chain seq x y z
N MET A 1 -7.31 -26.78 11.69
CA MET A 1 -6.95 -25.63 12.55
C MET A 1 -7.93 -24.45 12.45
N ASN A 2 -8.46 -24.11 11.26
CA ASN A 2 -9.36 -22.95 11.08
C ASN A 2 -10.61 -22.97 11.97
N ALA A 3 -11.27 -24.13 12.12
CA ALA A 3 -12.44 -24.28 12.99
C ALA A 3 -12.12 -23.88 14.45
N VAL A 4 -11.03 -24.41 15.01
CA VAL A 4 -10.59 -24.11 16.38
C VAL A 4 -10.35 -22.61 16.57
N VAL A 5 -9.67 -21.96 15.61
CA VAL A 5 -9.40 -20.51 15.67
C VAL A 5 -10.69 -19.70 15.66
N GLN A 6 -11.68 -20.08 14.85
CA GLN A 6 -12.97 -19.40 14.80
C GLN A 6 -13.75 -19.59 16.10
N THR A 7 -13.79 -20.80 16.65
CA THR A 7 -14.44 -21.07 17.94
C THR A 7 -13.82 -20.24 19.06
N VAL A 8 -12.50 -20.17 19.16
CA VAL A 8 -11.79 -19.34 20.15
C VAL A 8 -12.18 -17.87 20.02
N LYS A 9 -12.27 -17.34 18.79
CA LYS A 9 -12.72 -15.97 18.53
C LYS A 9 -14.18 -15.74 18.95
N MET A 10 -15.07 -16.69 18.66
CA MET A 10 -16.49 -16.60 19.06
C MET A 10 -16.65 -16.65 20.58
N SER A 11 -15.94 -17.55 21.28
CA SER A 11 -15.95 -17.64 22.75
C SER A 11 -15.43 -16.35 23.42
N TYR A 12 -14.39 -15.72 22.85
CA TYR A 12 -13.93 -14.41 23.31
C TYR A 12 -15.03 -13.35 23.24
N ILE A 13 -15.75 -13.28 22.12
CA ILE A 13 -16.85 -12.31 21.94
C ILE A 13 -17.98 -12.58 22.93
N ALA A 14 -18.40 -13.84 23.06
CA ALA A 14 -19.48 -14.22 23.97
C ALA A 14 -19.17 -13.84 25.42
N SER A 15 -17.95 -14.13 25.89
CA SER A 15 -17.54 -13.82 27.27
C SER A 15 -17.38 -12.32 27.53
N THR A 16 -16.83 -11.55 26.58
CA THR A 16 -16.49 -10.14 26.82
C THR A 16 -17.59 -9.15 26.46
N LYS A 17 -18.46 -9.48 25.49
CA LYS A 17 -19.49 -8.56 24.96
C LYS A 17 -20.90 -8.97 25.32
N ILE A 18 -21.19 -10.26 25.42
CA ILE A 18 -22.56 -10.75 25.68
C ILE A 18 -22.72 -10.98 27.18
N ILE A 19 -22.01 -11.96 27.74
CA ILE A 19 -22.16 -12.38 29.13
C ILE A 19 -21.80 -11.25 30.11
N LYS A 20 -20.63 -10.61 29.92
CA LYS A 20 -20.17 -9.54 30.80
C LYS A 20 -21.09 -8.31 30.83
N ILE A 21 -21.76 -7.98 29.72
CA ILE A 21 -22.59 -6.77 29.60
C ILE A 21 -24.05 -7.07 29.95
N GLN A 22 -24.58 -8.20 29.50
CA GLN A 22 -26.01 -8.52 29.58
C GLN A 22 -26.40 -9.36 30.79
N SER A 23 -25.43 -10.00 31.47
CA SER A 23 -25.69 -10.84 32.64
C SER A 23 -25.05 -10.24 33.89
N PRO A 24 -25.78 -9.40 34.65
CA PRO A 24 -25.30 -8.85 35.92
C PRO A 24 -25.11 -9.92 37.02
N THR A 25 -25.72 -11.10 36.84
CA THR A 25 -25.55 -12.31 37.68
C THR A 25 -24.50 -13.28 37.15
N GLY A 26 -23.81 -12.94 36.06
CA GLY A 26 -22.72 -13.75 35.52
C GLY A 26 -21.53 -13.87 36.51
N PRO A 27 -20.64 -14.85 36.31
CA PRO A 27 -19.47 -15.03 37.17
C PRO A 27 -18.67 -13.74 37.27
N ARG A 28 -18.49 -13.20 38.49
CA ARG A 28 -17.70 -11.98 38.74
C ARG A 28 -16.25 -12.09 38.27
N HIS A 29 -15.76 -13.32 38.13
CA HIS A 29 -14.43 -13.63 37.63
C HIS A 29 -14.51 -14.44 36.32
N PRO A 30 -13.79 -14.03 35.25
CA PRO A 30 -13.80 -14.76 33.99
C PRO A 30 -13.07 -16.10 34.15
N VAL A 31 -13.68 -17.18 33.66
CA VAL A 31 -13.10 -18.53 33.66
C VAL A 31 -11.83 -18.60 32.80
N VAL A 32 -11.74 -17.75 31.77
CA VAL A 32 -10.64 -17.72 30.81
C VAL A 32 -10.09 -16.30 30.71
N MET A 33 -8.77 -16.16 30.79
CA MET A 33 -8.08 -14.91 30.48
C MET A 33 -7.66 -14.86 29.01
N TRP A 34 -8.17 -13.88 28.27
CA TRP A 34 -7.90 -13.71 26.84
C TRP A 34 -6.69 -12.82 26.59
N LYS A 35 -5.65 -13.35 25.94
CA LYS A 35 -4.45 -12.60 25.51
C LYS A 35 -4.43 -12.39 24.00
N MET A 36 -5.45 -11.72 23.46
CA MET A 36 -5.48 -11.37 22.04
C MET A 36 -4.58 -10.16 21.76
N LYS A 37 -3.67 -10.29 20.79
CA LYS A 37 -2.90 -9.14 20.28
C LYS A 37 -3.81 -8.30 19.37
N ALA A 38 -3.70 -6.97 19.48
CA ALA A 38 -4.34 -6.08 18.53
C ALA A 38 -3.84 -6.42 17.10
N PRO A 39 -4.74 -6.42 16.10
CA PRO A 39 -4.32 -6.65 14.73
C PRO A 39 -3.36 -5.55 14.29
N GLU A 40 -2.37 -5.95 13.51
CA GLU A 40 -1.39 -5.01 12.97
C GLU A 40 -2.07 -4.09 11.95
N LYS A 41 -1.66 -2.82 11.94
CA LYS A 41 -2.21 -1.85 11.00
C LYS A 41 -1.82 -2.30 9.60
N LYS A 42 -2.82 -2.41 8.72
CA LYS A 42 -2.54 -2.59 7.30
C LYS A 42 -1.83 -1.33 6.77
N PRO A 43 -0.84 -1.48 5.87
CA PRO A 43 -0.15 -0.32 5.31
C PRO A 43 -1.13 0.53 4.51
N LEU A 44 -1.09 1.86 4.70
CA LEU A 44 -1.98 2.80 4.01
C LEU A 44 -1.66 2.88 2.51
N ILE A 45 -0.38 2.79 2.19
CA ILE A 45 0.13 2.82 0.82
C ILE A 45 0.79 1.47 0.59
N LYS A 46 0.45 0.82 -0.53
CA LYS A 46 1.17 -0.35 -1.00
C LYS A 46 2.61 0.10 -1.25
N ARG A 47 3.58 -0.44 -0.50
CA ARG A 47 4.99 -0.28 -0.82
C ARG A 47 5.26 -1.11 -2.08
N GLU A 48 4.92 -0.56 -3.25
CA GLU A 48 5.37 -1.10 -4.53
C GLU A 48 6.88 -0.98 -4.59
N LYS A 49 7.52 -1.99 -5.19
CA LYS A 49 8.96 -1.94 -5.41
C LYS A 49 9.25 -0.81 -6.39
N PRO A 50 10.33 -0.04 -6.19
CA PRO A 50 10.69 1.03 -7.13
C PRO A 50 10.87 0.51 -8.56
N GLU A 51 11.21 -0.77 -8.73
CA GLU A 51 11.28 -1.48 -10.01
C GLU A 51 9.99 -1.42 -10.83
N GLU A 52 8.82 -1.36 -10.20
CA GLU A 52 7.50 -1.31 -10.87
C GLU A 52 7.06 0.13 -11.21
N ILE A 53 7.66 1.13 -10.55
CA ILE A 53 7.27 2.56 -10.67
C ILE A 53 8.12 3.30 -11.71
N TYR A 54 9.32 2.79 -12.05
CA TYR A 54 10.08 3.31 -13.19
C TYR A 54 9.42 2.89 -14.50
N ALA A 55 8.21 3.41 -14.77
CA ALA A 55 7.75 3.60 -16.13
C ALA A 55 8.93 4.22 -16.88
N ALA A 56 9.38 3.55 -17.95
CA ALA A 56 10.55 3.96 -18.71
C ALA A 56 10.37 5.41 -19.14
N VAL A 57 10.95 6.34 -18.37
CA VAL A 57 10.99 7.75 -18.72
C VAL A 57 11.86 7.79 -19.96
N ARG A 58 11.21 7.85 -21.13
CA ARG A 58 11.89 8.02 -22.41
C ARG A 58 12.55 9.38 -22.32
N LYS A 59 13.82 9.39 -21.90
CA LYS A 59 14.68 10.57 -21.85
C LYS A 59 14.53 11.23 -23.22
N GLY A 60 13.86 12.39 -23.26
CA GLY A 60 13.69 13.14 -24.50
C GLY A 60 15.05 13.33 -25.15
N SER A 61 15.08 13.41 -26.48
CA SER A 61 16.33 13.59 -27.24
C SER A 61 17.16 14.69 -26.58
N ALA A 62 18.38 14.36 -26.15
CA ALA A 62 19.26 15.33 -25.52
C ALA A 62 19.41 16.52 -26.46
N LYS A 63 19.09 17.73 -25.97
CA LYS A 63 19.26 18.97 -26.73
C LYS A 63 20.74 19.11 -27.05
N LYS A 64 21.15 18.68 -28.25
CA LYS A 64 22.51 18.88 -28.75
C LYS A 64 22.80 20.38 -28.70
N ARG A 65 23.92 20.80 -28.09
CA ARG A 65 24.41 22.18 -28.24
C ARG A 65 24.90 22.32 -29.69
N ILE A 66 24.00 22.71 -30.58
CA ILE A 66 24.35 22.97 -31.97
C ILE A 66 24.97 24.37 -32.02
N HIS A 67 26.16 24.47 -32.61
CA HIS A 67 26.84 25.74 -32.77
C HIS A 67 26.07 26.60 -33.77
N PRO A 68 25.79 27.89 -33.50
CA PRO A 68 24.89 28.72 -34.32
C PRO A 68 25.34 28.82 -35.79
N VAL A 69 26.65 28.79 -36.06
CA VAL A 69 27.20 28.77 -37.44
C VAL A 69 26.80 27.50 -38.20
N GLN A 70 26.70 26.36 -37.51
CA GLN A 70 26.32 25.08 -38.12
C GLN A 70 24.84 25.08 -38.53
N VAL A 71 23.97 25.66 -37.70
CA VAL A 71 22.54 25.86 -38.01
C VAL A 71 22.35 26.75 -39.23
N MET A 72 23.10 27.86 -39.33
CA MET A 72 22.99 28.78 -40.46
C MET A 72 23.50 28.17 -41.77
N SER A 73 24.46 27.24 -41.70
CA SER A 73 25.01 26.57 -42.87
C SER A 73 24.05 25.54 -43.48
N GLU A 74 23.23 24.89 -42.64
CA GLU A 74 22.19 23.95 -43.07
C GLU A 74 21.02 24.65 -43.78
N PHE A 75 20.84 25.96 -43.57
CA PHE A 75 19.73 26.75 -44.10
C PHE A 75 20.06 27.50 -45.40
N ARG A 76 21.03 27.03 -46.19
CA ARG A 76 21.22 27.58 -47.55
C ARG A 76 20.06 27.13 -48.42
N GLY A 77 19.20 28.10 -48.73
CA GLY A 77 17.94 27.91 -49.45
C GLY A 77 18.12 27.15 -50.75
N ARG A 78 17.09 26.35 -51.09
CA ARG A 78 16.94 25.75 -52.41
C ARG A 78 17.06 26.86 -53.46
N GLU A 79 17.92 26.65 -54.45
CA GLU A 79 17.92 27.49 -55.65
C GLU A 79 16.51 27.46 -56.25
N ILE A 80 15.93 28.65 -56.37
CA ILE A 80 14.69 28.85 -57.12
C ILE A 80 15.14 28.89 -58.59
N VAL A 81 14.81 27.83 -59.33
CA VAL A 81 14.97 27.74 -60.78
C VAL A 81 13.95 28.64 -61.47
#